data_AF-A0A354TKN4-F1
#
_entry.id   AF-A0A354TKN4-F1
#
_cell.length_a   1.000
_cell.length_b   1.000
_cell.length_c   1.000
_cell.angle_alpha   90.00
_cell.angle_beta   90.00
_cell.angle_gamma   90.00
#
_symmetry.space_group_name_H-M   'P 1'
#
loop_
_entity.id
_entity.type
_entity.pdbx_description
1 polymer ?
#
loop_
_entity_poly.entity_id
_entity_poly.type
_entity_poly.pdbx_seq_one_letter_code
_entity_poly.pdbx_strand_id
1 'polypeptide(L)'
;MWRELTTLWQNICDPEYLHLLLEPLPLYGLGLGLVFVIISLVFGEIKSRMLALAVICVSCASVWPYIDLRDKATPRILATRSPEFAPLIQQQTQRRKDWSWPYYAMTLFSLIALVSARSPKARPVLFLVIIFGALLFWFSIWLHKKECEVYHRNIVRFVPVR
;
A
#
# COMPACT_ATOMS: atom_id res chain seq x y z
N MET A 1 17.39 2.06 24.46
CA MET A 1 15.93 2.20 24.67
C MET A 1 15.45 3.65 24.82
N TRP A 2 15.64 4.36 25.95
CA TRP A 2 15.06 5.70 26.12
C TRP A 2 15.59 6.74 25.11
N ARG A 3 16.90 6.73 24.83
CA ARG A 3 17.51 7.56 23.77
C ARG A 3 17.02 7.24 22.35
N GLU A 4 16.69 5.98 22.08
CA GLU A 4 16.18 5.53 20.76
C GLU A 4 14.71 5.92 20.57
N LEU A 5 13.91 5.92 21.65
CA LEU A 5 12.53 6.39 21.63
C LEU A 5 12.44 7.91 21.44
N THR A 6 13.38 8.68 21.99
CA THR A 6 13.41 10.14 21.81
C THR A 6 13.78 10.57 20.39
N THR A 7 14.59 9.78 19.67
CA THR A 7 14.94 10.04 18.26
C THR A 7 13.91 9.47 17.29
N LEU A 8 13.06 8.53 17.72
CA LEU A 8 12.01 7.92 16.90
C LEU A 8 11.07 8.96 16.28
N TRP A 9 10.66 9.98 17.03
CA TRP A 9 9.78 11.03 16.51
C TRP A 9 10.42 11.80 15.35
N GLN A 10 11.71 12.08 15.45
CA GLN A 10 12.47 12.75 14.38
C GLN A 10 12.60 11.84 13.15
N ASN A 11 12.86 10.54 13.37
CA ASN A 11 12.96 9.56 12.29
C ASN A 11 11.63 9.32 11.58
N ILE A 12 10.49 9.30 12.29
CA ILE A 12 9.16 9.16 11.67
C ILE A 12 8.83 10.32 10.74
N CYS A 13 9.40 11.51 10.98
CA CYS A 13 9.23 12.66 10.11
C CYS A 13 10.21 12.66 8.91
N ASP A 14 11.23 11.80 8.93
CA ASP A 14 12.20 11.67 7.83
C ASP A 14 11.54 10.92 6.65
N PRO A 15 11.55 11.49 5.42
CA PRO A 15 11.06 10.80 4.23
C PRO A 15 11.64 9.40 4.04
N GLU A 16 12.89 9.17 4.43
CA GLU A 16 13.57 7.88 4.28
C GLU A 16 12.97 6.77 5.13
N TYR A 17 12.46 7.09 6.32
CA TYR A 17 11.84 6.10 7.18
C TYR A 17 10.32 6.09 6.99
N LEU A 18 9.70 7.25 6.78
CA LEU A 18 8.26 7.35 6.64
C LEU A 18 7.74 6.62 5.40
N HIS A 19 8.44 6.68 4.26
CA HIS A 19 7.99 5.92 3.08
C HIS A 19 8.02 4.40 3.33
N LEU A 20 8.97 3.90 4.14
CA LEU A 20 9.05 2.49 4.53
C LEU A 20 7.90 2.09 5.46
N LEU A 21 7.46 3.00 6.34
CA LEU A 21 6.29 2.78 7.19
C LEU A 21 4.99 2.75 6.40
N LEU A 22 4.88 3.55 5.34
CA LEU A 22 3.68 3.61 4.50
C LEU A 22 3.62 2.49 3.45
N GLU A 23 4.77 2.02 2.95
CA GLU A 23 4.85 0.93 1.97
C GLU A 23 3.99 -0.31 2.27
N PRO A 24 3.92 -0.84 3.52
CA PRO A 24 3.09 -2.00 3.83
C PRO A 24 1.58 -1.73 3.77
N LEU A 25 1.13 -0.48 3.94
CA LEU A 25 -0.29 -0.16 4.10
C LEU A 25 -1.15 -0.57 2.89
N PRO A 26 -0.79 -0.26 1.63
CA PRO A 26 -1.59 -0.64 0.47
C PRO A 26 -1.73 -2.15 0.27
N LEU A 27 -0.82 -2.95 0.82
CA LEU A 27 -0.89 -4.42 0.77
C LEU A 27 -1.60 -4.99 2.01
N TYR A 28 -1.02 -4.81 3.20
CA TYR A 28 -1.50 -5.43 4.42
C TYR A 28 -2.75 -4.75 4.96
N GLY A 29 -2.82 -3.42 4.87
CA GLY A 29 -4.01 -2.67 5.28
C GLY A 29 -5.22 -2.96 4.40
N LEU A 30 -5.01 -3.05 3.07
CA LEU A 30 -6.03 -3.54 2.14
C LEU A 30 -6.46 -4.98 2.46
N GLY A 31 -5.51 -5.89 2.67
CA GLY A 31 -5.78 -7.28 2.99
C GLY A 31 -6.59 -7.47 4.28
N LEU A 32 -6.17 -6.81 5.37
CA LEU A 32 -6.90 -6.82 6.65
C LEU A 32 -8.28 -6.17 6.53
N GLY A 33 -8.37 -5.05 5.81
CA GLY A 33 -9.63 -4.39 5.52
C GLY A 33 -10.62 -5.31 4.80
N LEU A 34 -10.18 -6.06 3.78
CA LEU A 34 -11.01 -7.03 3.07
C LEU A 34 -11.50 -8.16 3.97
N VAL A 35 -10.63 -8.70 4.84
CA VAL A 35 -11.01 -9.71 5.83
C VAL A 35 -12.11 -9.17 6.75
N PHE A 36 -11.95 -7.95 7.26
CA PHE A 36 -12.98 -7.34 8.11
C PHE A 36 -14.28 -7.03 7.37
N VAL A 37 -14.23 -6.66 6.08
CA VAL A 37 -15.45 -6.51 5.27
C VAL A 37 -16.18 -7.85 5.18
N ILE A 38 -15.48 -8.93 4.86
CA ILE A 38 -16.07 -10.28 4.77
C ILE A 38 -16.69 -10.70 6.10
N ILE A 39 -15.96 -10.55 7.21
CA ILE A 39 -16.44 -10.85 8.56
C ILE A 39 -17.70 -10.02 8.87
N SER A 40 -17.66 -8.70 8.61
CA SER A 40 -18.81 -7.82 8.88
C SER A 40 -20.07 -8.21 8.08
N LEU A 41 -19.91 -8.80 6.89
CA LEU A 41 -21.02 -9.31 6.09
C LEU A 41 -21.60 -10.59 6.69
N VAL A 42 -20.76 -11.50 7.17
CA VAL A 42 -21.19 -12.74 7.84
C VAL A 42 -21.98 -12.42 9.12
N PHE A 43 -21.49 -11.46 9.92
CA PHE A 43 -22.15 -11.07 11.18
C PHE A 43 -23.25 -10.00 11.02
N GLY A 44 -23.40 -9.42 9.82
CA GLY A 44 -24.39 -8.38 9.55
C GLY A 44 -24.16 -7.05 10.29
N GLU A 45 -22.95 -6.79 10.79
CA GLU A 45 -22.66 -5.66 11.70
C GLU A 45 -22.16 -4.44 10.92
N ILE A 46 -22.99 -3.38 10.90
CA ILE A 46 -22.73 -2.19 10.10
C ILE A 46 -21.52 -1.37 10.58
N LYS A 47 -21.26 -1.30 11.89
CA LYS A 47 -20.14 -0.50 12.41
C LYS A 47 -18.80 -1.14 12.04
N SER A 48 -18.69 -2.46 12.17
CA SER A 48 -17.55 -3.27 11.71
C SER A 48 -17.33 -3.10 10.21
N ARG A 49 -18.41 -3.10 9.42
CA ARG A 49 -18.31 -2.84 7.98
C ARG A 49 -17.76 -1.45 7.68
N MET A 50 -18.26 -0.42 8.38
CA MET A 50 -17.76 0.95 8.23
C MET A 50 -16.29 1.07 8.64
N LEU A 51 -15.89 0.44 9.74
CA LEU A 51 -14.48 0.40 10.17
C LEU A 51 -13.60 -0.27 9.10
N ALA A 52 -14.03 -1.40 8.56
CA ALA A 52 -13.31 -2.12 7.52
C ALA A 52 -13.13 -1.27 6.25
N LEU A 53 -14.20 -0.59 5.80
CA LEU A 53 -14.16 0.34 4.68
C LEU A 53 -13.23 1.54 4.94
N ALA A 54 -13.23 2.07 6.17
CA ALA A 54 -12.32 3.15 6.55
C ALA A 54 -10.86 2.70 6.52
N VAL A 55 -10.56 1.48 7.00
CA VAL A 55 -9.21 0.89 6.91
C VAL A 55 -8.77 0.77 5.45
N ILE A 56 -9.61 0.17 4.57
CA ILE A 56 -9.31 0.07 3.13
C ILE A 56 -9.03 1.46 2.53
N CYS A 57 -9.90 2.44 2.83
CA CYS A 57 -9.80 3.79 2.31
C CYS A 57 -8.48 4.45 2.71
N VAL A 58 -8.14 4.45 4.00
CA VAL A 58 -6.90 5.06 4.52
C VAL A 58 -5.66 4.33 3.99
N SER A 59 -5.69 3.00 3.96
CA SER A 59 -4.59 2.19 3.44
C SER A 59 -4.32 2.44 1.95
N CYS A 60 -5.36 2.54 1.12
CA CYS A 60 -5.18 2.87 -0.29
C CYS A 60 -4.78 4.34 -0.51
N ALA A 61 -5.34 5.27 0.27
CA ALA A 61 -5.00 6.69 0.21
C ALA A 61 -3.53 6.95 0.56
N SER A 62 -2.95 6.12 1.43
CA SER A 62 -1.54 6.22 1.84
C SER A 62 -0.54 6.11 0.69
N VAL A 63 -0.94 5.59 -0.48
CA VAL A 63 -0.11 5.56 -1.69
C VAL A 63 0.34 6.95 -2.12
N TRP A 64 -0.49 7.98 -1.91
CA TRP A 64 -0.15 9.36 -2.27
C TRP A 64 1.08 9.86 -1.50
N PRO A 65 1.07 9.96 -0.16
CA PRO A 65 2.26 10.38 0.58
C PRO A 65 3.42 9.39 0.40
N TYR A 66 3.15 8.08 0.26
CA TYR A 66 4.19 7.08 0.01
C TYR A 66 5.02 7.38 -1.24
N ILE A 67 4.39 7.69 -2.38
CA ILE A 67 5.09 7.95 -3.64
C ILE A 67 5.95 9.22 -3.54
N ASP A 68 5.41 10.29 -2.97
CA ASP A 68 6.14 11.55 -2.78
C ASP A 68 7.36 11.36 -1.86
N LEU A 69 7.19 10.63 -0.75
CA LEU A 69 8.28 10.35 0.18
C LEU A 69 9.32 9.41 -0.41
N ARG A 70 8.89 8.42 -1.23
CA ARG A 70 9.81 7.54 -1.96
C ARG A 70 10.67 8.32 -2.94
N ASP A 71 10.10 9.27 -3.67
CA ASP A 71 10.85 10.12 -4.59
C ASP A 71 11.91 10.94 -3.86
N LYS A 72 11.56 11.50 -2.70
CA LYS A 72 12.48 12.25 -1.84
C LYS A 72 13.59 11.36 -1.28
N ALA A 73 13.30 10.10 -0.96
CA ALA A 73 14.28 9.15 -0.44
C ALA A 73 15.19 8.54 -1.51
N THR A 74 14.72 8.45 -2.77
CA THR A 74 15.42 7.74 -3.85
C THR A 74 16.87 8.20 -4.07
N PRO A 75 17.21 9.50 -4.13
CA PRO A 75 18.60 9.95 -4.33
C PRO A 75 19.57 9.38 -3.29
N ARG A 76 19.16 9.32 -2.01
CA ARG A 76 20.02 8.80 -0.95
C ARG A 76 20.10 7.28 -0.97
N ILE A 77 18.99 6.59 -1.31
CA ILE A 77 19.01 5.14 -1.54
C ILE A 77 20.05 4.80 -2.63
N LEU A 78 20.04 5.54 -3.74
CA LEU A 78 21.01 5.36 -4.82
C LEU A 78 22.45 5.63 -4.38
N ALA A 79 22.70 6.62 -3.53
CA ALA A 79 24.03 6.92 -3.00
C ALA A 79 24.61 5.82 -2.09
N THR A 80 23.75 5.02 -1.45
CA THR A 80 24.14 3.94 -0.54
C THR A 80 24.27 2.56 -1.20
N ARG A 81 23.90 2.43 -2.48
CA ARG A 81 23.86 1.15 -3.19
C ARG A 81 24.90 1.10 -4.30
N SER A 82 25.33 -0.11 -4.66
CA SER A 82 26.20 -0.30 -5.82
C SER A 82 25.55 0.28 -7.10
N PRO A 83 26.32 0.94 -7.98
CA PRO A 83 25.76 1.59 -9.18
C PRO A 83 24.93 0.67 -10.09
N GLU A 84 25.22 -0.63 -10.08
CA GLU A 84 24.47 -1.66 -10.81
C GLU A 84 22.97 -1.75 -10.43
N PHE A 85 22.58 -1.32 -9.22
CA PHE A 85 21.19 -1.34 -8.76
C PHE A 85 20.42 -0.08 -9.15
N ALA A 86 21.09 0.99 -9.54
CA ALA A 86 20.45 2.26 -9.88
C ALA A 86 19.32 2.13 -10.91
N PRO A 87 19.52 1.47 -12.08
CA PRO A 87 18.44 1.34 -13.06
C PRO A 87 17.27 0.50 -12.55
N LEU A 88 17.52 -0.52 -11.73
CA LEU A 88 16.47 -1.38 -11.16
C LEU A 88 15.61 -0.63 -10.15
N ILE A 89 16.24 0.16 -9.27
CA ILE A 89 15.56 0.98 -8.26
C ILE A 89 14.72 2.08 -8.93
N GLN A 90 15.28 2.74 -9.95
CA GLN A 90 14.55 3.77 -10.71
C GLN A 90 13.36 3.18 -11.46
N GLN A 91 13.55 2.05 -12.16
CA GLN A 91 12.48 1.37 -12.88
C GLN A 91 11.35 0.95 -11.92
N GLN A 92 11.70 0.43 -10.74
CA GLN A 92 10.68 0.03 -9.78
C GLN A 92 9.96 1.22 -9.14
N THR A 93 10.67 2.30 -8.87
CA THR A 93 10.07 3.56 -8.40
C THR A 93 9.10 4.11 -9.43
N GLN A 94 9.46 4.09 -10.71
CA GLN A 94 8.54 4.48 -11.79
C GLN A 94 7.34 3.54 -11.89
N ARG A 95 7.55 2.22 -11.78
CA ARG A 95 6.45 1.25 -11.76
C ARG A 95 5.43 1.54 -10.65
N ARG A 96 5.89 1.90 -9.45
CA ARG A 96 4.99 2.28 -8.33
C ARG A 96 4.16 3.51 -8.66
N LYS A 97 4.72 4.49 -9.37
CA LYS A 97 4.00 5.69 -9.84
C LYS A 97 2.94 5.34 -10.87
N ASP A 98 3.34 4.60 -11.90
CA ASP A 98 2.46 4.25 -13.02
C ASP A 98 1.25 3.43 -12.54
N TRP A 99 1.45 2.59 -11.53
CA TRP A 99 0.42 1.72 -10.95
C TRP A 99 -0.20 2.26 -9.65
N SER A 100 -0.11 3.56 -9.41
CA SER A 100 -0.74 4.20 -8.25
C SER A 100 -2.26 4.37 -8.40
N TRP A 101 -2.74 4.57 -9.62
CA TRP A 101 -4.13 4.87 -9.92
C TRP A 101 -5.17 3.85 -9.40
N PRO A 102 -4.93 2.52 -9.38
CA PRO A 102 -5.90 1.55 -8.87
C PRO A 102 -6.18 1.77 -7.37
N TYR A 103 -5.18 2.21 -6.62
CA TYR A 103 -5.33 2.55 -5.20
C TYR A 103 -6.14 3.82 -5.01
N TYR A 104 -5.97 4.82 -5.88
CA TYR A 104 -6.83 6.02 -5.85
C TYR A 104 -8.28 5.70 -6.21
N ALA A 105 -8.50 4.83 -7.21
CA ALA A 105 -9.84 4.34 -7.54
C ALA A 105 -10.47 3.60 -6.35
N MET A 106 -9.71 2.73 -5.66
CA MET A 106 -10.19 2.01 -4.49
C MET A 106 -10.50 2.96 -3.32
N THR A 107 -9.67 3.99 -3.12
CA THR A 107 -9.92 5.05 -2.13
C THR A 107 -11.27 5.71 -2.39
N LEU A 108 -11.56 6.07 -3.64
CA LEU A 108 -12.85 6.67 -4.01
C LEU A 108 -14.03 5.71 -3.78
N PHE A 109 -13.93 4.45 -4.23
CA PHE A 109 -15.02 3.48 -4.07
C PHE A 109 -15.28 3.12 -2.61
N SER A 110 -14.23 2.93 -1.81
CA SER A 110 -14.36 2.66 -0.38
C SER A 110 -14.93 3.87 0.38
N LEU A 111 -14.56 5.10 0.01
CA LEU A 111 -15.17 6.31 0.56
C LEU A 111 -16.66 6.44 0.21
N ILE A 112 -17.04 6.19 -1.05
CA ILE A 112 -18.45 6.19 -1.47
C ILE A 112 -19.21 5.10 -0.72
N ALA A 113 -18.66 3.90 -0.58
CA ALA A 113 -19.27 2.81 0.19
C ALA A 113 -19.42 3.18 1.68
N LEU A 114 -18.44 3.87 2.25
CA LEU A 114 -18.44 4.30 3.65
C LEU A 114 -19.52 5.35 3.91
N VAL A 115 -19.58 6.40 3.09
CA VAL A 115 -20.57 7.49 3.21
C VAL A 115 -21.98 6.96 2.93
N SER A 116 -22.12 6.05 1.97
CA SER A 116 -23.41 5.46 1.63
C SER A 116 -23.81 4.29 2.51
N ALA A 117 -23.00 3.83 3.49
CA ALA A 117 -23.16 2.55 4.18
C ALA A 117 -24.53 2.26 4.81
N ARG A 118 -25.32 3.30 5.13
CA ARG A 118 -26.70 3.22 5.67
C ARG A 118 -27.80 3.27 4.60
N SER A 119 -27.44 3.51 3.35
CA SER A 119 -28.34 3.61 2.21
C SER A 119 -28.44 2.27 1.48
N PRO A 120 -29.62 1.90 0.95
CA PRO A 120 -29.77 0.71 0.10
C PRO A 120 -28.90 0.76 -1.17
N LYS A 121 -28.49 1.95 -1.60
CA LYS A 121 -27.58 2.16 -2.75
C LYS A 121 -26.13 1.72 -2.46
N ALA A 122 -25.78 1.40 -1.21
CA ALA A 122 -24.44 0.96 -0.84
C ALA A 122 -24.10 -0.44 -1.33
N ARG A 123 -25.09 -1.31 -1.53
CA ARG A 123 -24.88 -2.72 -1.89
C ARG A 123 -24.04 -2.89 -3.17
N PRO A 124 -24.38 -2.29 -4.32
CA PRO A 124 -23.57 -2.43 -5.52
C PRO A 124 -22.15 -1.88 -5.35
N VAL A 125 -21.98 -0.75 -4.65
CA VAL A 125 -20.66 -0.17 -4.38
C VAL A 125 -19.84 -1.08 -3.47
N LEU A 126 -20.45 -1.68 -2.46
CA LEU A 126 -19.79 -2.62 -1.56
C LEU A 126 -19.33 -3.89 -2.31
N PHE A 127 -20.17 -4.44 -3.18
CA PHE A 127 -19.76 -5.56 -4.05
C PHE A 127 -18.60 -5.19 -4.96
N LEU A 128 -18.62 -3.98 -5.54
CA LEU A 128 -17.51 -3.46 -6.33
C LEU A 128 -16.23 -3.36 -5.49
N VAL A 129 -16.29 -2.82 -4.27
CA VAL A 129 -15.13 -2.73 -3.35
C VAL A 129 -14.55 -4.12 -3.05
N ILE A 130 -15.39 -5.13 -2.85
CA ILE A 130 -14.92 -6.50 -2.54
C ILE A 130 -14.23 -7.12 -3.75
N ILE A 131 -14.88 -7.10 -4.93
CA ILE A 131 -14.33 -7.72 -6.14
C ILE A 131 -13.08 -6.98 -6.59
N PHE A 132 -13.16 -5.65 -6.72
CA PHE A 132 -12.02 -4.83 -7.10
C PHE A 132 -10.91 -4.92 -6.06
N GLY A 133 -11.25 -5.04 -4.77
CA GLY A 133 -10.28 -5.18 -3.70
C GLY A 133 -9.55 -6.50 -3.71
N ALA A 134 -10.23 -7.62 -4.00
CA ALA A 134 -9.56 -8.91 -4.18
C ALA A 134 -8.57 -8.87 -5.36
N LEU A 135 -8.96 -8.29 -6.49
CA LEU A 135 -8.08 -8.11 -7.65
C LEU A 135 -6.90 -7.18 -7.32
N LEU A 136 -7.16 -6.06 -6.66
CA LEU A 136 -6.14 -5.09 -6.25
C LEU A 136 -5.19 -5.68 -5.19
N PHE A 137 -5.67 -6.55 -4.30
CA PHE A 137 -4.85 -7.26 -3.33
C PHE A 137 -3.89 -8.22 -4.04
N TRP A 138 -4.39 -9.02 -4.99
CA TRP A 138 -3.54 -9.88 -5.82
C TRP A 138 -2.50 -9.08 -6.60
N PHE A 139 -2.92 -7.97 -7.21
CA PHE A 139 -2.02 -7.03 -7.87
C PHE A 139 -0.96 -6.45 -6.92
N SER A 140 -1.35 -6.13 -5.68
CA SER A 140 -0.44 -5.62 -4.65
C SER A 140 0.61 -6.65 -4.23
N ILE A 141 0.25 -7.94 -4.16
CA ILE A 141 1.21 -9.03 -3.93
C ILE A 141 2.24 -9.07 -5.07
N TRP A 142 1.78 -8.98 -6.32
CA TRP A 142 2.68 -8.94 -7.46
C TRP A 142 3.61 -7.72 -7.43
N LEU A 143 3.08 -6.54 -7.10
CA LEU A 143 3.85 -5.30 -7.03
C LEU A 143 4.88 -5.35 -5.89
N HIS A 144 4.51 -5.92 -4.74
CA HIS A 144 5.43 -6.17 -3.63
C HIS A 144 6.52 -7.19 -3.99
N LYS A 145 6.17 -8.28 -4.69
CA LYS A 145 7.16 -9.22 -5.24
C LYS A 145 8.17 -8.49 -6.13
N LYS A 146 7.73 -7.54 -6.96
CA LYS A 146 8.63 -6.73 -7.80
C LYS A 146 9.58 -5.83 -7.01
N GLU A 147 9.18 -5.30 -5.86
CA GLU A 147 10.13 -4.65 -4.93
C GLU A 147 11.16 -5.64 -4.40
N CYS A 148 10.69 -6.80 -3.93
CA CYS A 148 11.57 -7.78 -3.33
C CYS A 148 12.59 -8.33 -4.35
N GLU A 149 12.25 -8.40 -5.65
CA GLU A 149 13.21 -8.77 -6.70
C GLU A 149 14.37 -7.75 -6.82
N VAL A 150 14.14 -6.48 -6.47
CA VAL A 150 15.17 -5.42 -6.48
C VAL A 150 16.05 -5.49 -5.23
N TYR A 151 15.45 -5.63 -4.05
CA TYR A 151 16.17 -5.55 -2.77
C TYR A 151 16.63 -6.90 -2.19
N HIS A 152 16.00 -8.00 -2.59
CA HIS A 152 16.21 -9.36 -2.08
C HIS A 152 16.47 -10.35 -3.22
N ARG A 153 17.64 -10.23 -3.88
CA ARG A 153 17.99 -11.08 -5.04
C ARG A 153 18.01 -12.58 -4.77
N ASN A 154 18.07 -13.01 -3.51
CA ASN A 154 17.94 -14.42 -3.13
C ASN A 154 16.60 -15.05 -3.56
N ILE A 155 15.55 -14.26 -3.83
CA ILE A 155 14.25 -14.76 -4.30
C ILE A 155 14.15 -14.83 -5.83
N VAL A 156 15.09 -14.23 -6.55
CA VAL A 156 15.16 -14.27 -8.01
C VAL A 156 15.91 -15.55 -8.37
N ARG A 157 15.31 -16.45 -9.16
CA ARG A 157 16.07 -17.54 -9.78
C ARG A 157 17.22 -16.90 -10.57
N PHE A 158 18.46 -17.23 -10.20
CA PHE A 158 19.70 -16.62 -10.67
C PHE A 158 19.62 -16.22 -12.17
N VAL A 159 19.55 -14.92 -12.45
CA VAL A 159 19.81 -14.38 -13.79
C VAL A 159 21.10 -13.56 -13.66
N PRO A 160 22.21 -13.97 -14.32
CA PRO A 160 23.46 -13.23 -14.23
C PRO A 160 23.26 -11.81 -14.75
N VAL A 161 23.87 -10.84 -14.06
CA VAL A 161 23.95 -9.45 -14.53
C VAL A 161 24.72 -9.47 -15.84
N ARG A 162 24.12 -8.98 -16.92
CA ARG A 162 24.81 -8.67 -18.18
C ARG A 162 25.12 -7.19 -18.20
#